data_AF-A0A8D7B5V4-F1
#
_entry.id   AF-A0A8D7B5V4-F1
#
_cell.length_a   1.000
_cell.length_b   1.000
_cell.length_c   1.000
_cell.angle_alpha   90.00
_cell.angle_beta   90.00
_cell.angle_gamma   90.00
#
_symmetry.space_group_name_H-M   'P 1'
#
loop_
_entity.id
_entity.type
_entity.pdbx_description
1 polymer ?
#
loop_
_entity_poly.entity_id
_entity_poly.type
_entity_poly.pdbx_seq_one_letter_code
_entity_poly.pdbx_strand_id
1 'polypeptide(L)'
;MIQSGLGGYCNIVCTQPRRLAAISVAERVSDERCEPSPGSDGSLVGYQVRLDVARNEKTKLLFCTTGILLRKLAVNKDLAGITHVIVDEVHERSLLA
;
A
#
# COMPACT_ATOMS: atom_id res chain seq x y z
N MET A 1 4.13 -17.04 1.49
CA MET A 1 5.07 -16.55 2.52
C MET A 1 4.74 -17.05 3.93
N ILE A 2 3.48 -17.06 4.39
CA ILE A 2 3.14 -17.53 5.75
C ILE A 2 3.47 -19.02 5.95
N GLN A 3 2.97 -19.89 5.06
CA GLN A 3 3.23 -21.34 5.14
C GLN A 3 4.72 -21.70 5.04
N SER A 4 5.52 -20.83 4.41
CA SER A 4 6.97 -21.00 4.27
C SER A 4 7.77 -20.32 5.41
N GLY A 5 7.12 -19.81 6.46
CA GLY A 5 7.78 -19.15 7.59
C GLY A 5 8.36 -17.76 7.30
N LEU A 6 8.04 -17.16 6.14
CA LEU A 6 8.60 -15.88 5.67
C LEU A 6 7.62 -14.70 5.81
N GLY A 7 6.56 -14.84 6.62
CA GLY A 7 5.51 -13.82 6.76
C GLY A 7 6.03 -12.43 7.16
N GLY A 8 7.01 -12.34 8.06
CA GLY A 8 7.58 -11.06 8.52
C GLY A 8 8.35 -10.28 7.45
N TYR A 9 8.80 -10.96 6.39
CA TYR A 9 9.48 -10.34 5.24
C TYR A 9 8.49 -9.76 4.22
N CYS A 10 7.20 -10.09 4.33
CA CYS A 10 6.18 -9.61 3.42
C CYS A 10 6.08 -8.07 3.49
N ASN A 11 6.16 -7.43 2.33
CA ASN A 11 5.97 -6.00 2.16
C ASN A 11 5.27 -5.76 0.81
N ILE A 12 4.05 -5.27 0.87
CA ILE A 12 3.09 -5.22 -0.24
C ILE A 12 2.74 -3.77 -0.53
N VAL A 13 2.74 -3.41 -1.82
CA VAL A 13 2.13 -2.18 -2.30
C VAL A 13 0.93 -2.54 -3.17
N CYS A 14 -0.23 -1.95 -2.88
CA CYS A 14 -1.45 -2.10 -3.67
C CYS A 14 -1.86 -0.75 -4.24
N THR A 15 -2.04 -0.65 -5.56
CA THR A 15 -2.46 0.60 -6.18
C THR A 15 -3.97 0.70 -6.28
N GLN A 16 -4.51 1.90 -6.08
CA GLN A 16 -5.90 2.26 -6.30
C GLN A 16 -5.99 3.44 -7.28
N PRO A 17 -6.98 3.50 -8.18
CA PRO A 17 -7.07 4.55 -9.20
C PRO A 17 -7.38 5.92 -8.57
N ARG A 18 -8.07 5.94 -7.43
CA ARG A 18 -8.55 7.16 -6.76
C ARG A 18 -8.01 7.29 -5.35
N ARG A 19 -7.77 8.53 -4.92
CA ARG A 19 -7.29 8.84 -3.56
C ARG A 19 -8.23 8.32 -2.48
N LEU A 20 -9.53 8.56 -2.65
CA LEU A 20 -10.54 8.14 -1.68
C LEU A 20 -10.57 6.62 -1.53
N ALA A 21 -10.43 5.88 -2.64
CA ALA A 21 -10.36 4.42 -2.62
C ALA A 21 -9.12 3.92 -1.85
N ALA A 22 -7.95 4.51 -2.09
CA ALA A 22 -6.74 4.14 -1.35
C ALA A 22 -6.89 4.33 0.17
N ILE A 23 -7.53 5.43 0.60
CA ILE A 23 -7.76 5.74 2.01
C ILE A 23 -8.82 4.80 2.60
N SER A 24 -9.99 4.71 1.99
CA SER A 24 -11.10 3.92 2.51
C SER A 24 -10.79 2.44 2.57
N VAL A 25 -10.06 1.90 1.59
CA VAL A 25 -9.64 0.49 1.60
C VAL A 25 -8.61 0.25 2.70
N ALA A 26 -7.66 1.16 2.92
CA ALA A 26 -6.69 1.02 4.01
C ALA A 26 -7.38 1.04 5.38
N GLU A 27 -8.32 1.96 5.60
CA GLU A 27 -9.13 2.02 6.83
C GLU A 27 -9.90 0.72 7.03
N ARG A 28 -10.65 0.30 6.00
CA ARG A 28 -11.44 -0.92 6.04
C ARG A 28 -10.61 -2.17 6.35
N VAL A 29 -9.44 -2.30 5.72
CA VAL A 29 -8.55 -3.45 5.93
C VAL A 29 -7.90 -3.40 7.31
N SER A 30 -7.58 -2.22 7.85
CA SER A 30 -7.09 -2.10 9.23
C SER A 30 -8.16 -2.56 10.23
N ASP A 31 -9.40 -2.12 10.04
CA ASP A 31 -10.54 -2.50 10.88
C ASP A 31 -10.80 -4.02 10.84
N GLU A 32 -10.81 -4.61 9.64
CA GLU A 32 -10.99 -6.06 9.46
C GLU A 32 -9.85 -6.89 10.08
N ARG A 33 -8.67 -6.30 10.24
CA ARG A 33 -7.53 -6.91 10.93
C ARG A 33 -7.53 -6.64 12.43
N CYS A 34 -8.52 -5.92 12.94
CA CYS A 34 -8.59 -5.44 14.31
C CYS A 34 -7.32 -4.66 14.73
N GLU A 35 -6.75 -3.92 13.78
CA GLU A 35 -5.62 -3.02 13.97
C GLU A 35 -6.13 -1.59 14.23
N PRO A 36 -5.35 -0.73 14.90
CA PRO A 36 -5.72 0.69 15.03
C PRO A 36 -5.68 1.40 13.66
N SER A 37 -6.00 2.70 13.62
CA SER A 37 -6.08 3.44 12.35
C SER A 37 -4.82 3.29 11.49
N PRO A 38 -4.94 3.31 10.14
CA PRO A 38 -3.79 3.11 9.26
C PRO A 38 -2.60 4.00 9.63
N GLY A 39 -1.40 3.43 9.65
CA GLY A 39 -0.16 4.15 9.98
C GLY A 39 0.01 4.53 11.45
N SER A 40 -0.96 4.30 12.33
CA SER A 40 -0.79 4.46 13.78
C SER A 40 0.09 3.36 14.38
N ASP A 41 0.58 3.57 15.61
CA ASP A 41 1.41 2.57 16.30
C ASP A 41 0.64 1.27 16.51
N GLY A 42 1.15 0.19 15.92
CA GLY A 42 0.54 -1.13 15.98
C GLY A 42 -0.26 -1.51 14.73
N SER A 43 -0.49 -0.59 13.79
CA SER A 43 -1.02 -0.93 12.47
C SER A 43 0.09 -1.33 11.50
N LEU A 44 -0.12 -2.43 10.79
CA LEU A 44 0.67 -2.91 9.66
C LEU A 44 0.09 -2.43 8.33
N VAL A 45 -1.08 -1.79 8.35
CA VAL A 45 -1.77 -1.23 7.18
C VAL A 45 -1.51 0.27 7.11
N GLY A 46 -1.35 0.79 5.90
CA GLY A 46 -1.17 2.21 5.68
C GLY A 46 -1.65 2.63 4.30
N TYR A 47 -1.72 3.95 4.10
CA TYR A 47 -1.91 4.51 2.78
C TYR A 47 -0.92 5.64 2.48
N GLN A 48 -0.72 5.90 1.19
CA GLN A 48 0.00 7.06 0.71
C GLN A 48 -0.67 7.59 -0.56
N VAL A 49 -1.17 8.82 -0.49
CA VAL A 49 -1.72 9.56 -1.63
C VAL A 49 -1.00 10.90 -1.78
N ARG A 50 -1.36 11.68 -2.81
CA ARG A 50 -0.79 13.02 -2.97
C ARG A 50 -1.20 13.88 -1.77
N LEU A 51 -0.21 14.47 -1.10
CA LEU A 51 -0.32 15.39 0.05
C LEU A 51 -0.86 14.78 1.35
N ASP A 52 -1.08 13.47 1.39
CA ASP A 52 -1.63 12.82 2.59
C ASP A 52 -1.05 11.40 2.74
N VAL A 53 -0.60 11.08 3.95
CA VAL A 53 0.20 9.90 4.25
C VAL A 53 -0.15 9.39 5.64
N ALA A 54 -0.56 8.12 5.71
CA ALA A 54 -0.75 7.40 6.95
C ALA A 54 0.02 6.09 6.88
N ARG A 55 1.31 6.12 7.26
CA ARG A 55 2.20 4.94 7.33
C ARG A 55 3.26 5.15 8.40
N ASN A 56 3.73 4.06 8.98
CA ASN A 56 4.85 4.01 9.91
C ASN A 56 5.92 3.02 9.40
N GLU A 57 6.99 2.82 10.16
CA GLU A 57 8.08 1.89 9.82
C GLU A 57 7.65 0.41 9.84
N LYS A 58 6.58 0.09 10.57
CA LYS A 58 6.03 -1.27 10.68
C LYS A 58 5.05 -1.61 9.57
N THR A 59 4.63 -0.64 8.76
CA THR A 59 3.64 -0.83 7.69
C THR A 59 4.14 -1.87 6.70
N LYS A 60 3.38 -2.94 6.52
CA LYS A 60 3.64 -4.05 5.59
C LYS A 60 2.70 -4.08 4.39
N LEU A 61 1.54 -3.43 4.51
CA LEU A 61 0.58 -3.29 3.42
C LEU A 61 0.30 -1.81 3.18
N LEU A 62 0.77 -1.30 2.04
CA LEU A 62 0.59 0.10 1.65
C LEU A 62 -0.39 0.21 0.48
N PHE A 63 -1.55 0.81 0.71
CA PHE A 63 -2.44 1.26 -0.35
C PHE A 63 -1.98 2.62 -0.88
N CYS A 64 -1.90 2.79 -2.19
CA CYS A 64 -1.47 4.07 -2.75
C CYS A 64 -2.11 4.35 -4.10
N THR A 65 -2.03 5.58 -4.59
CA THR A 65 -2.40 5.83 -5.99
C THR A 65 -1.29 5.40 -6.94
N THR A 66 -1.64 5.10 -8.19
CA THR A 66 -0.67 4.74 -9.25
C THR A 66 0.46 5.77 -9.36
N GLY A 67 0.13 7.07 -9.31
CA GLY A 67 1.15 8.14 -9.34
C GLY A 67 2.14 8.12 -8.16
N ILE A 68 1.73 7.63 -6.98
CA ILE A 68 2.65 7.45 -5.85
C ILE A 68 3.60 6.28 -6.10
N LEU A 69 3.12 5.16 -6.65
CA LEU A 69 3.97 4.03 -7.03
C LEU A 69 4.96 4.43 -8.13
N LEU A 70 4.52 5.15 -9.16
CA LEU A 70 5.40 5.65 -10.22
C LEU A 70 6.51 6.57 -9.67
N ARG A 71 6.19 7.44 -8.71
CA ARG A 71 7.20 8.26 -8.03
C ARG A 71 8.19 7.42 -7.23
N LYS A 72 7.73 6.37 -6.55
CA LYS A 72 8.62 5.44 -5.84
C LYS A 72 9.54 4.73 -6.81
N LEU A 73 9.04 4.24 -7.96
CA LEU A 73 9.82 3.63 -9.03
C LEU A 73 10.88 4.56 -9.60
N ALA A 74 10.56 5.85 -9.76
CA ALA A 74 11.52 6.84 -10.26
C ALA A 74 12.74 7.00 -9.33
N VAL A 75 12.57 6.81 -8.01
CA VAL A 75 13.63 6.93 -7.00
C VAL A 75 14.29 5.58 -6.70
N ASN A 76 13.51 4.50 -6.64
CA ASN A 76 13.93 3.14 -6.36
C ASN A 76 13.48 2.23 -7.50
N LYS A 77 14.28 2.16 -8.56
CA LYS A 77 13.94 1.48 -9.82
C LYS A 77 13.65 -0.02 -9.64
N ASP A 78 14.36 -0.66 -8.72
CA ASP A 78 14.24 -2.09 -8.45
C ASP A 78 13.17 -2.39 -7.39
N LEU A 79 12.49 -1.36 -6.87
CA LEU A 79 11.57 -1.46 -5.72
C LEU A 79 12.17 -2.27 -4.56
N ALA A 80 13.47 -2.12 -4.31
CA ALA A 80 14.19 -2.84 -3.27
C ALA A 80 13.44 -2.75 -1.92
N GLY A 81 13.21 -3.92 -1.30
CA GLY A 81 12.46 -4.06 -0.06
C GLY A 81 10.95 -4.25 -0.22
N ILE A 82 10.38 -4.10 -1.42
CA ILE A 82 8.99 -4.48 -1.73
C ILE A 82 9.00 -5.91 -2.28
N THR A 83 8.15 -6.76 -1.70
CA THR A 83 8.03 -8.17 -2.12
C THR A 83 6.93 -8.40 -3.14
N HIS A 84 5.87 -7.58 -3.10
CA HIS A 84 4.70 -7.73 -3.97
C HIS A 84 4.17 -6.36 -4.38
N VAL A 85 3.81 -6.24 -5.65
CA VAL A 85 3.04 -5.12 -6.18
C VAL A 85 1.72 -5.67 -6.70
N ILE A 86 0.61 -5.12 -6.22
CA ILE A 86 -0.74 -5.43 -6.67
C ILE A 86 -1.23 -4.21 -7.45
N VAL A 87 -1.61 -4.44 -8.71
CA VAL A 87 -2.23 -3.42 -9.56
C VAL A 87 -3.72 -3.69 -9.58
N ASP A 88 -4.48 -2.90 -8.82
CA ASP A 88 -5.94 -3.02 -8.75
C ASP A 88 -6.64 -2.20 -9.84
N GLU A 89 -7.90 -2.54 -10.10
CA GLU A 89 -8.79 -1.81 -11.01
C GLU A 89 -8.24 -1.62 -12.44
N VAL A 90 -7.43 -2.58 -12.91
CA VAL A 90 -6.80 -2.55 -14.24
C VAL A 90 -7.81 -2.43 -15.40
N HIS A 91 -9.06 -2.84 -15.16
CA HIS A 91 -10.13 -2.75 -16.12
C HIS A 91 -10.57 -1.30 -16.42
N GLU A 92 -10.29 -0.34 -15.54
CA GLU A 92 -10.61 1.07 -15.77
C GLU A 92 -9.78 1.70 -16.90
N ARG A 93 -8.69 1.04 -17.34
CA ARG A 93 -7.77 1.52 -18.40
C ARG A 93 -7.37 3.00 -18.23
N SER A 94 -7.16 3.43 -16.99
CA SER A 94 -6.77 4.81 -16.72
C SER A 94 -5.44 5.15 -17.40
N LEU A 95 -5.47 6.09 -18.36
CA LEU A 95 -4.31 6.55 -19.14
C LEU A 95 -3.45 7.60 -18.40
N LEU A 96 -3.76 7.90 -17.14
CA LEU A 96 -3.11 8.96 -16.38
C LEU A 96 -1.83 8.43 -15.71
N ALA A 97 -0.77 8.33 -16.50
CA ALA A 97 0.62 8.38 -16.04
C ALA A 97 1.17 9.78 -16.31
#